data_AF-A0A369PZ13-F1
#
_entry.id   AF-A0A369PZ13-F1
#
_cell.length_a   1.000
_cell.length_b   1.000
_cell.length_c   1.000
_cell.angle_alpha   90.00
_cell.angle_beta   90.00
_cell.angle_gamma   90.00
#
_symmetry.space_group_name_H-M   'P 1'
#
loop_
_entity.id
_entity.type
_entity.pdbx_description
1 polymer ?
#
loop_
_entity_poly.entity_id
_entity_poly.type
_entity_poly.pdbx_seq_one_letter_code
_entity_poly.pdbx_strand_id
1 'polypeptide(L)' 'MRLIKYAILGALGVYGFKYATQKRSVDGKSLIDDLTDAIPDIINKIRNYGEKIRKDYNQTTELY' A
#
# COMPACT_ATOMS: atom_id res chain seq x y z
N MET A 1 8.58 -15.45 20.30
CA MET A 1 7.96 -16.07 19.09
C MET A 1 6.96 -15.15 18.36
N ARG A 2 7.14 -13.82 18.35
CA ARG A 2 6.30 -12.89 17.55
C ARG A 2 7.09 -12.23 16.43
N LEU A 3 8.37 -11.89 16.68
CA LEU A 3 9.26 -11.25 15.70
C LEU A 3 9.39 -12.04 14.39
N ILE A 4 9.60 -13.36 14.47
CA ILE A 4 9.74 -14.23 13.29
C ILE A 4 8.46 -14.24 12.44
N LYS A 5 7.27 -14.25 13.07
CA LYS A 5 6.00 -14.21 12.34
C LYS A 5 5.86 -12.91 11.55
N TYR A 6 6.20 -11.77 12.18
CA TYR A 6 6.19 -10.48 11.50
C TYR A 6 7.27 -10.36 10.42
N ALA A 7 8.45 -10.96 10.62
CA ALA A 7 9.50 -10.99 9.61
C ALA A 7 9.07 -11.79 8.37
N ILE A 8 8.39 -12.93 8.56
CA ILE A 8 7.84 -13.73 7.46
C ILE A 8 6.75 -12.95 6.71
N LEU A 9 5.83 -12.30 7.43
CA LEU A 9 4.79 -11.46 6.82
C LEU A 9 5.38 -10.28 6.07
N GLY A 10 6.42 -9.64 6.62
CA GLY A 10 7.16 -8.56 5.96
C GLY A 10 7.88 -9.03 4.70
N ALA A 11 8.55 -10.19 4.75
CA ALA A 11 9.23 -10.76 3.60
C ALA A 11 8.26 -11.12 2.46
N LEU A 12 7.12 -11.75 2.78
CA LEU A 12 6.08 -12.05 1.81
C LEU A 12 5.45 -10.77 1.23
N GLY A 13 5.21 -9.76 2.08
CA GLY A 13 4.71 -8.46 1.64
C GLY A 13 5.66 -7.78 0.68
N VAL A 14 6.96 -7.72 0.97
CA VAL A 14 7.97 -7.10 0.10
C VAL A 14 8.13 -7.87 -1.20
N TYR A 15 8.18 -9.20 -1.15
CA TYR A 15 8.36 -10.01 -2.36
C TYR A 15 7.11 -9.97 -3.25
N GLY A 16 5.93 -10.06 -2.66
CA GLY A 16 4.65 -9.89 -3.34
C GLY A 16 4.50 -8.49 -3.92
N PHE A 17 4.88 -7.45 -3.17
CA PHE A 17 4.83 -6.07 -3.65
C PHE A 17 5.82 -5.82 -4.79
N LYS A 18 7.04 -6.37 -4.73
CA LYS A 18 8.02 -6.28 -5.82
C LYS A 18 7.48 -6.91 -7.10
N TYR A 19 6.87 -8.09 -6.99
CA TYR A 19 6.28 -8.76 -8.15
C TYR A 19 5.04 -8.02 -8.68
N ALA A 20 4.22 -7.49 -7.78
CA ALA A 20 3.00 -6.78 -8.14
C ALA A 20 3.28 -5.39 -8.75
N THR A 21 4.36 -4.72 -8.35
CA THR A 21 4.85 -3.45 -8.93
C THR A 21 5.75 -3.65 -10.15
N GLN A 22 6.23 -4.87 -10.39
CA GLN A 22 7.05 -5.17 -11.54
C GLN A 22 6.26 -4.94 -12.82
N LYS A 23 6.77 -4.06 -13.68
CA LYS A 23 6.19 -3.80 -14.99
C LYS A 23 6.42 -4.99 -15.91
N ARG A 24 5.36 -5.46 -16.56
CA ARG A 24 5.45 -6.52 -17.56
C ARG A 24 6.07 -5.95 -18.84
N SER A 25 6.90 -6.75 -19.51
CA SER A 25 7.56 -6.32 -20.75
C SER A 25 6.61 -6.23 -21.96
N VAL A 26 5.42 -6.82 -21.86
CA VAL A 26 4.44 -6.87 -22.96
C VAL A 26 3.67 -5.56 -23.14
N ASP A 27 3.34 -4.88 -22.04
CA ASP A 27 2.47 -3.70 -22.03
C ASP A 27 3.00 -2.56 -21.15
N GLY A 28 4.11 -2.78 -20.43
CA GLY A 28 4.72 -1.78 -19.55
C GLY A 28 3.91 -1.48 -18.28
N LYS A 29 2.82 -2.22 -18.04
CA LYS A 29 1.97 -2.08 -16.85
C LYS A 29 2.33 -3.10 -15.78
N SER A 30 2.14 -2.76 -14.52
CA SER A 30 2.27 -3.67 -13.39
C SER A 30 0.91 -4.20 -12.94
N LEU A 31 0.89 -5.28 -12.15
CA LEU A 31 -0.36 -5.82 -11.59
C LEU A 31 -1.06 -4.81 -10.66
N ILE A 32 -0.28 -3.94 -10.01
CA ILE A 32 -0.83 -2.84 -9.20
C ILE A 32 -1.44 -1.77 -10.10
N ASP A 33 -0.83 -1.46 -11.24
CA ASP A 33 -1.41 -0.51 -12.20
C ASP A 33 -2.75 -1.04 -12.75
N ASP A 34 -2.82 -2.33 -13.08
CA ASP A 34 -4.07 -2.97 -13.52
C ASP A 34 -5.14 -2.95 -12.43
N LEU A 35 -4.78 -3.21 -11.18
CA LEU A 35 -5.71 -3.14 -10.04
C LEU A 35 -6.18 -1.70 -9.80
N THR A 36 -5.29 -0.73 -10.01
CA THR A 36 -5.57 0.69 -9.89
C THR A 36 -6.52 1.18 -10.97
N ASP A 37 -6.29 0.74 -12.20
CA ASP A 37 -7.15 1.02 -13.35
C ASP A 37 -8.50 0.32 -13.22
N ALA A 38 -8.53 -0.92 -12.70
CA ALA A 38 -9.75 -1.72 -12.58
C ALA A 38 -10.64 -1.29 -11.40
N ILE A 39 -10.05 -0.79 -10.31
CA ILE A 39 -10.82 -0.46 -9.09
C ILE A 39 -10.40 0.89 -8.48
N PRO A 40 -10.64 2.00 -9.20
CA PRO A 40 -10.26 3.34 -8.75
C PRO A 40 -10.97 3.75 -7.45
N ASP A 41 -12.20 3.29 -7.22
CA ASP A 41 -12.97 3.62 -6.01
C ASP A 41 -12.34 3.08 -4.72
N ILE A 42 -11.75 1.88 -4.78
CA ILE A 42 -11.07 1.29 -3.62
C ILE A 42 -9.82 2.11 -3.28
N ILE A 43 -9.05 2.52 -4.29
CA ILE A 43 -7.85 3.31 -4.08
C ILE A 43 -8.19 4.70 -3.55
N ASN A 44 -9.21 5.35 -4.09
CA ASN A 44 -9.70 6.63 -3.57
C ASN A 44 -10.12 6.51 -2.09
N LYS A 45 -10.79 5.42 -1.73
CA LYS A 45 -11.20 5.17 -0.34
C LYS A 45 -10.01 4.94 0.60
N ILE A 46 -9.01 4.17 0.16
CA ILE A 46 -7.76 3.95 0.91
C ILE A 46 -7.01 5.27 1.08
N ARG A 47 -6.91 6.08 0.02
CA ARG A 47 -6.21 7.37 0.04
C ARG A 47 -6.88 8.35 1.00
N ASN A 48 -8.21 8.47 0.93
CA ASN A 48 -9.00 9.31 1.84
C ASN A 48 -8.85 8.86 3.30
N TYR A 49 -8.79 7.55 3.55
CA TYR A 49 -8.57 7.02 4.90
C TYR A 49 -7.17 7.35 5.42
N GLY A 50 -6.14 7.25 4.57
CA GLY A 50 -4.78 7.66 4.90
C GLY A 50 -4.65 9.16 5.17
N GLU A 51 -5.30 10.00 4.34
CA GLU A 51 -5.36 11.44 4.56
C GLU A 51 -6.04 11.79 5.90
N LYS A 52 -7.11 11.06 6.26
CA LYS A 52 -7.77 11.23 7.56
C LYS A 52 -6.84 10.89 8.72
N ILE A 53 -6.15 9.75 8.68
CA ILE A 53 -5.18 9.36 9.72
C ILE A 53 -4.06 10.40 9.83
N ARG A 54 -3.52 10.87 8.69
CA ARG A 54 -2.46 11.88 8.68
C ARG A 54 -2.93 13.20 9.28
N LYS A 55 -4.15 13.62 8.95
CA LYS A 55 -4.76 14.81 9.51
C LYS A 55 -4.95 14.67 11.02
N ASP A 56 -5.52 13.55 11.47
CA ASP A 56 -5.74 13.26 12.89
C ASP A 56 -4.39 13.26 13.65
N TYR A 57 -3.35 12.62 13.09
CA TYR A 57 -2.00 12.59 13.67
C TYR A 57 -1.39 14.00 13.77
N ASN A 58 -1.46 14.79 12.70
CA ASN A 58 -0.96 16.17 12.70
C ASN A 58 -1.72 17.04 13.71
N GLN A 59 -3.05 16.90 13.82
CA GLN A 59 -3.84 17.63 14.81
C GLN A 59 -3.45 17.27 16.24
N THR A 60 -3.17 15.99 16.54
CA THR A 60 -2.66 15.60 17.86
C THR A 60 -1.23 16.08 18.13
N THR A 61 -0.41 16.27 17.07
CA THR A 61 0.98 16.72 17.21
C THR A 61 1.07 18.25 17.35
N GLU A 62 0.14 19.01 16.78
CA GLU A 62 0.06 20.48 16.98
C GLU A 62 -0.54 20.87 18.35
N LEU A 63 -1.15 19.93 19.07
CA LEU A 63 -1.73 20.12 20.41
C LEU A 63 -0.73 19.85 21.57
N TYR A 64 0.50 19.44 21.26
CA TYR A 64 1.61 19.18 22.20
C TYR A 64 2.88 19.92 21.77
#